data_AF-A0A7V9QBV5-F1
#
_entry.id   AF-A0A7V9QBV5-F1
#
_cell.length_a   1.000
_cell.length_b   1.000
_cell.length_c   1.000
_cell.angle_alpha   90.00
_cell.angle_beta   90.00
_cell.angle_gamma   90.00
#
_symmetry.space_group_name_H-M   'P 1'
#
loop_
_entity.id
_entity.type
_entity.pdbx_description
1 polymer ?
#
loop_
_entity_poly.entity_id
_entity_poly.type
_entity_poly.pdbx_seq_one_letter_code
_entity_poly.pdbx_strand_id
1 'polypeptide(L)'
;MRPEQERSSDRMYAVIIVVGVAMALAGAGRPAEAQEAPQAGCYRADRPLGASRSGPLAGADNPEAGALSRFRLLEDGQVDRPGTSGREWWAGRSRWEARGDDLHVRLSTGTSGWDLRLVRAEHAGGAEYVGEATYLTDVVVRDTAGSGGWQRLKVEVRVSRESCASPA
;
A
#
# COMPACT_ATOMS: atom_id res chain seq x y z
N MET A 1 -90.88 25.12 -22.42
CA MET A 1 -89.92 25.04 -21.32
C MET A 1 -88.74 24.21 -21.79
N ARG A 2 -87.55 24.79 -21.80
CA ARG A 2 -86.32 24.18 -22.32
C ARG A 2 -85.65 23.36 -21.21
N PRO A 3 -85.12 22.17 -21.48
CA PRO A 3 -84.27 21.46 -20.53
C PRO A 3 -82.82 21.98 -20.64
N GLU A 4 -82.31 22.58 -19.57
CA GLU A 4 -80.87 22.78 -19.35
C GLU A 4 -80.27 21.46 -18.84
N GLN A 5 -79.32 20.93 -19.60
CA GLN A 5 -78.58 19.71 -19.30
C GLN A 5 -77.22 20.09 -18.73
N GLU A 6 -77.08 19.96 -17.42
CA GLU A 6 -75.86 20.17 -16.65
C GLU A 6 -75.27 18.81 -16.23
N ARG A 7 -74.05 18.50 -16.69
CA ARG A 7 -73.00 17.64 -16.08
C ARG A 7 -71.92 17.38 -17.14
N SER A 8 -70.77 18.04 -17.08
CA SER A 8 -69.67 17.79 -16.12
C SER A 8 -69.18 16.34 -16.17
N SER A 9 -68.14 16.09 -16.97
CA SER A 9 -67.12 15.06 -16.69
C SER A 9 -65.89 15.25 -17.56
N ASP A 10 -64.75 15.05 -16.90
CA ASP A 10 -63.49 14.57 -17.45
C ASP A 10 -62.71 15.48 -18.39
N ARG A 11 -61.91 16.37 -17.78
CA ARG A 11 -60.52 16.52 -18.22
C ARG A 11 -59.59 16.41 -17.01
N MET A 12 -59.02 15.22 -16.88
CA MET A 12 -57.80 14.89 -16.15
C MET A 12 -56.77 16.02 -16.26
N TYR A 13 -56.54 16.75 -15.16
CA TYR A 13 -55.37 17.61 -15.03
C TYR A 13 -54.23 16.76 -14.45
N ALA A 14 -53.26 16.44 -15.30
CA ALA A 14 -51.99 15.86 -14.85
C ALA A 14 -51.29 16.89 -13.94
N VAL A 15 -51.27 16.60 -12.63
CA VAL A 15 -50.49 17.36 -11.66
C VAL A 15 -49.02 17.02 -11.90
N ILE A 16 -48.30 17.92 -12.56
CA ILE A 16 -46.85 17.87 -12.68
C ILE A 16 -46.30 18.30 -11.31
N ILE A 17 -45.86 17.33 -10.51
CA ILE A 17 -45.15 17.60 -9.27
C ILE A 17 -43.74 18.05 -9.65
N VAL A 18 -43.52 19.37 -9.61
CA VAL A 18 -42.19 19.97 -9.67
C VAL A 18 -41.53 19.74 -8.31
N VAL A 19 -40.79 18.63 -8.19
CA VAL A 19 -39.88 18.43 -7.06
C VAL A 19 -38.62 19.25 -7.34
N GLY A 20 -38.66 20.51 -6.95
CA GLY A 20 -37.47 21.32 -6.77
C GLY A 20 -36.73 20.86 -5.52
N VAL A 21 -35.59 20.20 -5.69
CA VAL A 21 -34.54 20.18 -4.66
C VAL A 21 -33.38 21.00 -5.19
N ALA A 22 -33.43 22.29 -4.85
CA ALA A 22 -32.25 23.12 -4.80
C ALA A 22 -31.64 22.94 -3.40
N MET A 23 -30.55 22.20 -3.30
CA MET A 23 -29.57 22.42 -2.25
C MET A 23 -28.22 22.64 -2.90
N ALA A 24 -27.85 23.91 -2.92
CA ALA A 24 -26.49 24.36 -3.08
C ALA A 24 -25.60 23.70 -2.02
N LEU A 25 -24.43 23.21 -2.46
CA LEU A 25 -23.13 23.58 -1.92
C LEU A 25 -22.10 23.08 -2.93
N ALA A 26 -21.57 24.04 -3.69
CA ALA A 26 -20.33 23.87 -4.43
C ALA A 26 -19.18 23.68 -3.42
N GLY A 27 -19.07 22.48 -2.88
CA GLY A 27 -17.80 21.95 -2.43
C GLY A 27 -17.12 21.41 -3.66
N ALA A 28 -16.02 22.04 -4.07
CA ALA A 28 -15.09 21.48 -5.04
C ALA A 28 -14.55 20.17 -4.48
N GLY A 29 -15.31 19.09 -4.65
CA GLY A 29 -14.79 17.74 -4.62
C GLY A 29 -13.84 17.66 -5.78
N ARG A 30 -12.58 17.98 -5.53
CA ARG A 30 -11.49 17.57 -6.41
C ARG A 30 -11.80 16.10 -6.77
N PRO A 31 -11.79 15.72 -8.06
CA PRO A 31 -11.78 14.30 -8.37
C PRO A 31 -10.66 13.72 -7.51
N ALA A 32 -10.94 12.66 -6.75
CA ALA A 32 -9.89 11.90 -6.11
C ALA A 32 -8.90 11.59 -7.23
N GLU A 33 -7.78 12.33 -7.27
CA GLU A 33 -6.72 12.11 -8.24
C GLU A 33 -6.44 10.62 -8.12
N ALA A 34 -6.64 9.90 -9.21
CA ALA A 34 -6.41 8.47 -9.24
C ALA A 34 -4.97 8.27 -8.78
N GLN A 35 -4.81 7.89 -7.52
CA GLN A 35 -3.50 7.78 -6.89
C GLN A 35 -2.73 6.74 -7.68
N GLU A 36 -1.70 7.21 -8.37
CA GLU A 36 -0.97 6.43 -9.34
C GLU A 36 -0.44 5.17 -8.68
N ALA A 37 -0.88 3.99 -9.14
CA ALA A 37 -0.59 2.72 -8.48
C ALA A 37 0.93 2.56 -8.22
N PRO A 38 1.33 1.84 -7.16
CA PRO A 38 2.73 1.51 -6.91
C PRO A 38 3.41 1.01 -8.19
N GLN A 39 4.50 1.66 -8.56
CA GLN A 39 5.16 1.42 -9.84
C GLN A 39 6.35 0.50 -9.65
N ALA A 40 6.63 -0.31 -10.68
CA ALA A 40 7.94 -0.95 -10.79
C ALA A 40 9.06 0.11 -10.68
N GLY A 41 10.16 -0.26 -10.04
CA GLY A 41 11.26 0.65 -9.75
C GLY A 41 12.06 0.27 -8.52
N CYS A 42 13.02 1.11 -8.18
CA CYS A 42 13.90 0.90 -7.04
C CYS A 42 13.38 1.62 -5.82
N TYR A 43 13.46 0.96 -4.68
CA TYR A 43 12.91 1.40 -3.42
C TYR A 43 13.94 1.18 -2.32
N ARG A 44 13.90 2.10 -1.35
CA ARG A 44 14.77 2.08 -0.19
C ARG A 44 13.97 2.23 1.09
N ALA A 45 14.18 1.32 2.02
CA ALA A 45 13.72 1.45 3.39
C ALA A 45 14.58 2.48 4.15
N ASP A 46 13.95 3.27 5.00
CA ASP A 46 14.55 4.27 5.88
C ASP A 46 15.49 3.67 6.94
N ARG A 47 15.38 2.35 7.15
CA ARG A 47 16.20 1.57 8.06
C ARG A 47 16.68 0.25 7.44
N PRO A 48 17.80 -0.31 7.92
CA PRO A 48 18.21 -1.66 7.58
C PRO A 48 17.13 -2.68 7.98
N LEU A 49 16.67 -3.45 7.01
CA LEU A 49 15.84 -4.62 7.24
C LEU A 49 16.80 -5.82 7.37
N GLY A 50 17.22 -6.12 8.60
CA GLY A 50 18.26 -7.13 8.88
C GLY A 50 17.92 -8.54 8.37
N ALA A 51 18.94 -9.35 8.06
CA ALA A 51 18.74 -10.75 7.64
C ALA A 51 18.83 -11.80 8.77
N SER A 52 19.19 -11.45 10.02
CA SER A 52 19.70 -12.48 10.94
C SER A 52 18.74 -12.99 12.02
N ARG A 53 18.82 -14.32 12.23
CA ARG A 53 18.27 -15.17 13.29
C ARG A 53 18.75 -14.84 14.73
N SER A 54 19.65 -13.88 14.90
CA SER A 54 20.52 -13.74 16.10
C SER A 54 20.25 -12.52 16.99
N GLY A 55 19.03 -11.97 16.98
CA GLY A 55 18.66 -10.89 17.88
C GLY A 55 18.92 -9.49 17.31
N PRO A 56 18.65 -8.45 18.12
CA PRO A 56 17.98 -7.24 17.69
C PRO A 56 18.81 -6.49 16.67
N LEU A 57 18.28 -6.40 15.44
CA LEU A 57 18.72 -5.51 14.38
C LEU A 57 20.25 -5.48 14.25
N ALA A 58 20.82 -6.54 13.66
CA ALA A 58 22.20 -6.51 13.20
C ALA A 58 22.47 -5.13 12.58
N GLY A 59 23.34 -4.37 13.24
CA GLY A 59 23.46 -2.93 13.04
C GLY A 59 23.78 -2.58 11.60
N ALA A 60 23.80 -1.28 11.29
CA ALA A 60 24.25 -0.76 9.99
C ALA A 60 25.61 -1.34 9.52
N ASP A 61 26.38 -1.94 10.44
CA ASP A 61 27.67 -2.59 10.22
C ASP A 61 27.59 -4.05 9.73
N ASN A 62 26.41 -4.68 9.71
CA ASN A 62 26.25 -5.96 9.01
C ASN A 62 25.93 -5.69 7.53
N PRO A 63 26.83 -6.01 6.59
CA PRO A 63 26.59 -5.81 5.16
C PRO A 63 25.38 -6.61 4.66
N GLU A 64 25.03 -7.72 5.32
CA GLU A 64 23.81 -8.48 5.05
C GLU A 64 22.54 -7.87 5.69
N ALA A 65 22.66 -6.87 6.57
CA ALA A 65 21.51 -6.11 7.07
C ALA A 65 21.19 -4.89 6.20
N GLY A 66 22.22 -4.24 5.62
CA GLY A 66 22.03 -3.24 4.56
C GLY A 66 21.43 -3.84 3.28
N ALA A 67 21.64 -5.15 3.07
CA ALA A 67 21.15 -5.94 1.95
C ALA A 67 19.66 -5.81 1.61
N LEU A 68 18.76 -5.80 2.61
CA LEU A 68 17.31 -5.75 2.39
C LEU A 68 16.75 -4.34 2.56
N SER A 69 17.62 -3.35 2.76
CA SER A 69 17.20 -1.95 2.79
C SER A 69 16.95 -1.37 1.39
N ARG A 70 17.45 -2.02 0.34
CA ARG A 70 17.21 -1.64 -1.07
C ARG A 70 16.70 -2.83 -1.86
N PHE A 71 15.66 -2.60 -2.66
CA PHE A 71 15.05 -3.62 -3.51
C PHE A 71 14.43 -2.98 -4.74
N ARG A 72 14.24 -3.79 -5.78
CA ARG A 72 13.63 -3.37 -7.04
C ARG A 72 12.35 -4.15 -7.28
N LEU A 73 11.23 -3.44 -7.40
CA LEU A 73 9.96 -4.01 -7.84
C LEU A 73 10.00 -4.15 -9.38
N LEU A 74 9.77 -5.35 -9.88
CA LEU A 74 9.71 -5.67 -11.31
C LEU A 74 8.25 -5.67 -11.80
N GLU A 75 8.03 -5.42 -13.10
CA GLU A 75 6.67 -5.29 -13.66
C GLU A 75 5.83 -6.58 -13.55
N ASP A 76 6.47 -7.74 -13.44
CA ASP A 76 5.83 -9.05 -13.33
C ASP A 76 5.44 -9.43 -11.89
N GLY A 77 5.57 -8.50 -10.93
CA GLY A 77 5.30 -8.75 -9.52
C GLY A 77 6.47 -9.40 -8.76
N GLN A 78 7.62 -9.61 -9.39
CA GLN A 78 8.82 -10.07 -8.71
C GLN A 78 9.57 -8.94 -8.01
N VAL A 79 10.36 -9.29 -7.00
CA VAL A 79 11.28 -8.36 -6.34
C VAL A 79 12.70 -8.80 -6.55
N ASP A 80 13.49 -7.93 -7.15
CA ASP A 80 14.92 -8.08 -7.37
C ASP A 80 15.72 -7.32 -6.30
N ARG A 81 16.97 -7.74 -6.11
CA ARG A 81 17.91 -7.11 -5.20
C ARG A 81 19.09 -6.53 -6.01
N PRO A 82 19.20 -5.20 -6.09
CA PRO A 82 20.33 -4.55 -6.74
C PRO A 82 21.67 -5.00 -6.14
N GLY A 83 22.64 -5.33 -7.00
CA GLY A 83 24.02 -5.64 -6.59
C GLY A 83 24.28 -7.08 -6.12
N THR A 84 23.29 -7.98 -6.19
CA THR A 84 23.53 -9.43 -5.99
C THR A 84 23.41 -10.18 -7.31
N SER A 85 24.50 -10.19 -8.09
CA SER A 85 24.59 -11.03 -9.28
C SER A 85 24.60 -12.52 -8.90
N GLY A 86 23.81 -13.34 -9.61
CA GLY A 86 23.94 -14.81 -9.58
C GLY A 86 23.22 -15.57 -8.46
N ARG A 87 22.17 -15.00 -7.84
CA ARG A 87 21.39 -15.69 -6.80
C ARG A 87 19.90 -15.83 -7.18
N GLU A 88 19.63 -16.67 -8.19
CA GLU A 88 18.28 -17.00 -8.71
C GLU A 88 17.27 -17.43 -7.62
N TRP A 89 17.75 -18.00 -6.51
CA TRP A 89 16.93 -18.46 -5.40
C TRP A 89 16.13 -17.36 -4.67
N TRP A 90 16.48 -16.07 -4.86
CA TRP A 90 15.78 -14.93 -4.27
C TRP A 90 14.53 -14.52 -5.07
N ALA A 91 14.65 -14.48 -6.40
CA ALA A 91 13.60 -14.04 -7.31
C ALA A 91 12.35 -14.93 -7.20
N GLY A 92 12.53 -16.24 -6.97
CA GLY A 92 11.42 -17.18 -6.82
C GLY A 92 10.61 -17.06 -5.52
N ARG A 93 11.06 -16.28 -4.53
CA ARG A 93 10.41 -16.18 -3.20
C ARG A 93 10.11 -14.76 -2.75
N SER A 94 10.59 -13.77 -3.49
CA SER A 94 10.35 -12.36 -3.23
C SER A 94 9.37 -11.84 -4.28
N ARG A 95 8.30 -11.21 -3.82
CA ARG A 95 7.19 -10.76 -4.67
C ARG A 95 6.57 -9.50 -4.12
N TRP A 96 5.89 -8.76 -4.96
CA TRP A 96 5.10 -7.61 -4.54
C TRP A 96 3.73 -7.61 -5.21
N GLU A 97 2.80 -6.96 -4.55
CA GLU A 97 1.47 -6.70 -5.05
C GLU A 97 1.01 -5.33 -4.58
N ALA A 98 0.26 -4.64 -5.43
CA ALA A 98 -0.29 -3.34 -5.14
C ALA A 98 -1.81 -3.33 -5.33
N ARG A 99 -2.53 -2.68 -4.41
CA ARG A 99 -3.98 -2.49 -4.49
C ARG A 99 -4.33 -1.08 -4.00
N GLY A 100 -4.57 -0.16 -4.92
CA GLY A 100 -4.80 1.25 -4.57
C GLY A 100 -3.56 1.84 -3.90
N ASP A 101 -3.71 2.25 -2.64
CA ASP A 101 -2.62 2.78 -1.82
C ASP A 101 -1.85 1.72 -1.04
N ASP A 102 -2.34 0.49 -1.00
CA ASP A 102 -1.67 -0.61 -0.33
C ASP A 102 -0.57 -1.20 -1.21
N LEU A 103 0.61 -1.35 -0.64
CA LEU A 103 1.75 -2.04 -1.21
C LEU A 103 2.19 -3.16 -0.26
N HIS A 104 2.11 -4.39 -0.74
CA HIS A 104 2.63 -5.56 -0.04
C HIS A 104 3.90 -6.03 -0.72
N VAL A 105 5.01 -6.10 0.02
CA VAL A 105 6.31 -6.56 -0.48
C VAL A 105 6.82 -7.69 0.39
N ARG A 106 7.09 -8.84 -0.21
CA ARG A 106 7.81 -9.93 0.43
C ARG A 106 9.26 -9.91 -0.03
N LEU A 107 10.16 -9.75 0.91
CA LEU A 107 11.61 -9.85 0.71
C LEU A 107 12.09 -11.13 1.35
N SER A 108 12.56 -12.11 0.58
CA SER A 108 13.03 -13.39 1.12
C SER A 108 14.46 -13.67 0.72
N THR A 109 15.27 -13.99 1.72
CA THR A 109 16.64 -14.49 1.60
C THR A 109 16.68 -16.02 1.57
N GLY A 110 15.53 -16.70 1.40
CA GLY A 110 15.40 -18.15 1.51
C GLY A 110 15.43 -18.71 2.94
N THR A 111 16.28 -18.19 3.83
CA THR A 111 16.37 -18.58 5.26
C THR A 111 15.80 -17.53 6.21
N SER A 112 15.65 -16.29 5.73
CA SER A 112 15.07 -15.17 6.46
C SER A 112 14.34 -14.21 5.51
N GLY A 113 13.80 -13.12 6.05
CA GLY A 113 13.22 -12.06 5.26
C GLY A 113 12.12 -11.31 5.98
N TRP A 114 11.42 -10.45 5.23
CA TRP A 114 10.38 -9.57 5.74
C TRP A 114 9.15 -9.59 4.83
N ASP A 115 7.96 -9.60 5.41
CA ASP A 115 6.71 -9.22 4.75
C ASP A 115 6.40 -7.76 5.15
N LEU A 116 6.42 -6.85 4.19
CA LEU A 116 6.16 -5.43 4.37
C LEU A 116 4.73 -5.13 3.93
N ARG A 117 3.94 -4.55 4.84
CA ARG A 117 2.59 -4.05 4.55
C ARG A 117 2.63 -2.55 4.68
N LEU A 118 2.52 -1.86 3.56
CA LEU A 118 2.75 -0.43 3.45
C LEU A 118 1.55 0.25 2.83
N VAL A 119 1.30 1.49 3.22
CA VAL A 119 0.28 2.38 2.67
C VAL A 119 0.98 3.63 2.16
N ARG A 120 0.52 4.17 1.03
CA ARG A 120 1.05 5.42 0.48
C ARG A 120 0.94 6.55 1.50
N ALA A 121 2.02 7.31 1.68
CA ALA A 121 2.00 8.50 2.53
C ALA A 121 1.32 9.67 1.79
N GLU A 122 0.26 10.24 2.38
CA GLU A 122 -0.61 11.25 1.76
C GLU A 122 0.08 12.58 1.37
N HIS A 123 1.31 12.82 1.84
CA HIS A 123 1.97 14.15 1.72
C HIS A 123 3.31 14.11 0.96
N ALA A 124 3.70 12.97 0.43
CA ALA A 124 5.06 12.75 -0.06
C ALA A 124 5.12 12.54 -1.57
N GLY A 125 4.84 13.60 -2.34
CA GLY A 125 5.27 13.75 -3.74
C GLY A 125 5.12 12.56 -4.70
N GLY A 126 4.23 11.62 -4.40
CA GLY A 126 3.92 10.43 -5.20
C GLY A 126 4.73 9.15 -4.97
N ALA A 127 5.72 9.09 -4.07
CA ALA A 127 6.67 7.96 -4.09
C ALA A 127 7.13 7.41 -2.73
N GLU A 128 6.33 7.61 -1.70
CA GLU A 128 6.65 7.14 -0.35
C GLU A 128 5.52 6.28 0.23
N TYR A 129 5.91 5.22 0.92
CA TYR A 129 5.03 4.29 1.61
C TYR A 129 5.48 4.14 3.06
N VAL A 130 4.53 3.98 3.97
CA VAL A 130 4.77 3.78 5.40
C VAL A 130 3.97 2.59 5.89
N GLY A 131 4.50 1.86 6.86
CA GLY A 131 3.76 0.76 7.47
C GLY A 131 4.65 -0.16 8.29
N GLU A 132 4.34 -1.45 8.28
CA GLU A 132 4.99 -2.45 9.11
C GLU A 132 5.76 -3.46 8.27
N ALA A 133 6.97 -3.79 8.71
CA ALA A 133 7.70 -4.97 8.26
C ALA A 133 7.62 -6.06 9.34
N THR A 134 7.09 -7.23 8.98
CA THR A 134 7.04 -8.41 9.84
C THR A 134 8.10 -9.42 9.41
N TYR A 135 8.90 -9.91 10.33
CA TYR A 135 9.94 -10.90 10.03
C TYR A 135 9.31 -12.25 9.65
N LEU A 136 9.82 -12.88 8.59
CA LEU A 136 9.22 -14.09 7.99
C LEU A 136 9.41 -15.37 8.78
N THR A 137 10.43 -15.43 9.64
CA THR A 137 10.79 -16.66 10.35
C THR A 137 9.99 -16.82 11.64
N ASP A 138 10.20 -17.96 12.29
CA ASP A 138 9.69 -18.30 13.62
C ASP A 138 10.36 -17.51 14.75
N VAL A 139 11.26 -16.55 14.44
CA VAL A 139 11.83 -15.67 15.45
C VAL A 139 10.72 -14.86 16.11
N VAL A 140 10.54 -15.14 17.39
CA VAL A 140 9.66 -14.41 18.29
C VAL A 140 10.48 -13.57 19.24
N VAL A 141 10.01 -12.36 19.50
CA VAL A 141 10.55 -11.44 20.49
C VAL A 141 9.56 -11.31 21.64
N ARG A 142 10.08 -11.06 22.84
CA ARG A 142 9.24 -10.77 23.99
C ARG A 142 8.72 -9.35 23.88
N ASP A 143 7.42 -9.18 23.94
CA ASP A 143 6.77 -7.88 24.02
C ASP A 143 7.13 -7.23 25.35
N THR A 144 8.04 -6.26 25.32
CA THR A 144 8.45 -5.49 26.50
C THR A 144 7.60 -4.24 26.71
N ALA A 145 6.70 -3.90 25.77
CA ALA A 145 5.92 -2.65 25.79
C ALA A 145 4.47 -2.86 26.24
N GLY A 146 3.96 -4.09 26.25
CA GLY A 146 2.59 -4.39 26.68
C GLY A 146 2.46 -5.67 27.48
N SER A 147 2.20 -6.77 26.77
CA SER A 147 1.64 -8.01 27.32
C SER A 147 2.64 -8.98 27.95
N GLY A 148 3.94 -8.75 27.80
CA GLY A 148 5.00 -9.69 28.22
C GLY A 148 5.04 -11.00 27.41
N GLY A 149 4.16 -11.14 26.41
CA GLY A 149 4.02 -12.32 25.54
C GLY A 149 5.05 -12.39 24.42
N TRP A 150 5.12 -13.54 23.76
CA TRP A 150 5.99 -13.74 22.59
C TRP A 150 5.23 -13.40 21.30
N GLN A 151 5.80 -12.54 20.48
CA GLN A 151 5.24 -12.14 19.19
C GLN A 151 6.29 -12.15 18.09
N ARG A 152 5.86 -12.25 16.82
CA ARG A 152 6.79 -12.10 15.69
C ARG A 152 7.43 -10.71 15.74
N LEU A 153 8.71 -10.65 15.36
CA LEU A 153 9.39 -9.36 15.23
C LEU A 153 8.69 -8.51 14.17
N LYS A 154 8.25 -7.32 14.58
CA LYS A 154 7.69 -6.29 13.73
C LYS A 154 8.44 -4.99 13.94
N VAL A 155 8.61 -4.24 12.86
CA VAL A 155 9.17 -2.89 12.91
C VAL A 155 8.36 -1.96 12.01
N GLU A 156 8.16 -0.73 12.45
CA GLU A 156 7.72 0.33 11.57
C GLU A 156 8.84 0.64 10.57
N VAL A 157 8.42 0.87 9.32
CA VAL A 157 9.32 1.15 8.21
C VAL A 157 8.67 2.18 7.27
N ARG A 158 9.52 3.01 6.69
CA ARG A 158 9.19 3.92 5.59
C ARG A 158 10.00 3.53 4.39
N VAL A 159 9.36 3.47 3.23
CA VAL A 159 9.99 3.09 1.97
C VAL A 159 9.78 4.20 0.97
N SER A 160 10.88 4.71 0.41
CA SER A 160 10.86 5.76 -0.60
C SER A 160 11.40 5.22 -1.91
N ARG A 161 10.83 5.66 -3.03
CA ARG A 161 11.39 5.36 -4.35
C ARG A 161 12.73 6.06 -4.52
N GLU A 162 13.70 5.38 -5.12
CA GLU A 162 14.99 5.94 -5.51
C GLU A 162 15.27 5.66 -6.98
N SER A 163 16.29 6.33 -7.54
CA SER A 163 16.75 6.02 -8.88
C SER A 163 17.33 4.60 -8.92
N CYS A 164 16.96 3.84 -9.94
CA CYS A 164 17.64 2.59 -10.25
C CYS A 164 19.00 2.91 -10.87
N ALA A 165 19.98 3.31 -10.05
CA ALA A 165 21.35 3.36 -10.51
C ALA A 165 21.75 1.97 -11.01
N SER A 166 22.36 1.89 -12.20
CA SER A 166 22.91 0.63 -12.69
C SER A 166 23.97 0.13 -11.68
N PRO A 167 23.99 -1.16 -11.34
CA PRO A 167 25.08 -1.70 -10.54
C PRO A 167 26.40 -1.43 -11.27
N ALA A 168 27.34 -0.79 -10.58
CA ALA A 168 28.72 -0.66 -11.04
C ALA A 168 29.42 -2.02 -11.08
#